data_AF-A0A9W4FGJ5-F1
#
_entry.id   AF-A0A9W4FGJ5-F1
#
_cell.length_a   1.000
_cell.length_b   1.000
_cell.length_c   1.000
_cell.angle_alpha   90.00
_cell.angle_beta   90.00
_cell.angle_gamma   90.00
#
_symmetry.space_group_name_H-M   'P 1'
#
loop_
_entity.id
_entity.type
_entity.pdbx_description
1 polymer ?
#
loop_
_entity_poly.entity_id
_entity_poly.type
_entity_poly.pdbx_seq_one_letter_code
_entity_poly.pdbx_strand_id
1 'polypeptide(L)'
;MTSTILTRIGLGVAAAAFMTGIALGASPLASALPEGTIKSECKSAGGKYSTSVGPDGNRYSECSYTDSSGVLHIDQYKNGRYTGTFD
;
A
#
# COMPACT_ATOMS: atom_id res chain seq x y z
N MET A 1 22.14 15.47 -34.29
CA MET A 1 22.44 14.89 -32.95
C MET A 1 21.70 15.76 -31.95
N THR A 2 20.59 15.26 -31.39
CA THR A 2 19.65 16.08 -30.61
C THR A 2 19.49 15.49 -29.21
N SER A 3 19.62 16.35 -28.22
CA SER A 3 19.90 16.11 -26.81
C SER A 3 18.84 15.33 -26.01
N THR A 4 19.36 14.63 -25.00
CA THR A 4 18.72 14.11 -23.79
C THR A 4 17.89 15.18 -23.05
N ILE A 5 16.64 14.88 -22.72
CA ILE A 5 15.92 15.51 -21.61
C ILE A 5 15.26 14.40 -20.78
N LEU A 6 15.86 14.19 -19.61
CA LEU A 6 15.36 13.41 -18.48
C LEU A 6 14.27 14.20 -17.72
N THR A 7 13.44 13.45 -17.01
CA THR A 7 12.65 13.88 -15.83
C THR A 7 11.36 14.64 -16.15
N ARG A 8 10.20 14.03 -15.82
CA ARG A 8 9.36 14.35 -14.63
C ARG A 8 8.49 13.14 -14.27
N ILE A 9 8.89 12.41 -13.24
CA ILE A 9 8.00 11.48 -12.52
C ILE A 9 6.94 12.37 -11.84
N GLY A 10 5.76 12.43 -12.45
CA GLY A 10 4.60 13.06 -11.85
C GLY A 10 4.11 12.19 -10.69
N LEU A 11 4.74 12.34 -9.53
CA LEU A 11 4.24 11.77 -8.28
C LEU A 11 2.99 12.58 -7.89
N GLY A 12 1.84 12.12 -8.37
CA GLY A 12 0.54 12.68 -8.03
C GLY A 12 0.30 12.55 -6.54
N VAL A 13 0.46 13.65 -5.81
CA VAL A 13 0.07 13.76 -4.40
C VAL A 13 -1.45 13.81 -4.34
N ALA A 14 -2.09 12.64 -4.24
CA ALA A 14 -3.51 12.55 -3.92
C ALA A 14 -3.67 12.62 -2.39
N ALA A 15 -3.90 13.83 -1.88
CA ALA A 15 -4.24 14.09 -0.49
C ALA A 15 -5.56 13.39 -0.10
N ALA A 16 -5.57 12.87 1.13
CA ALA A 16 -6.55 11.96 1.71
C ALA A 16 -7.91 12.59 2.02
N ALA A 17 -8.97 11.77 1.99
CA ALA A 17 -10.16 11.95 2.83
C ALA A 17 -10.92 10.61 3.03
N PHE A 18 -11.68 10.56 4.13
CA PHE A 18 -12.66 9.54 4.59
C PHE A 18 -12.07 8.31 5.32
N MET A 19 -12.06 8.24 6.67
CA MET A 19 -13.12 8.14 7.70
C MET A 19 -13.64 6.69 7.91
N THR A 20 -13.40 6.18 9.12
CA THR A 20 -14.08 5.11 9.90
C THR A 20 -14.24 3.70 9.30
N GLY A 21 -13.73 2.69 10.01
CA GLY A 21 -14.23 1.31 9.87
C GLY A 21 -13.39 0.22 10.54
N ILE A 22 -13.73 -0.08 11.80
CA ILE A 22 -13.71 -1.38 12.49
C ILE A 22 -12.43 -2.24 12.37
N ALA A 23 -11.67 -2.28 13.48
CA ALA A 23 -10.66 -3.32 13.73
C ALA A 23 -11.37 -4.68 13.86
N LEU A 24 -11.19 -5.57 12.89
CA LEU A 24 -11.54 -6.98 12.99
C LEU A 24 -10.25 -7.78 12.87
N GLY A 25 -9.93 -8.49 13.97
CA GLY A 25 -8.71 -9.25 14.16
C GLY A 25 -8.33 -10.13 12.98
N ALA A 26 -7.03 -10.13 12.70
CA ALA A 26 -6.43 -10.88 11.63
C ALA A 26 -6.47 -12.41 11.86
N SER A 27 -6.56 -13.10 10.71
CA SER A 27 -6.19 -14.49 10.42
C SER A 27 -7.25 -15.59 10.62
N PRO A 28 -7.25 -16.68 9.81
CA PRO A 28 -6.54 -16.96 8.55
C PRO A 28 -7.51 -17.46 7.45
N LEU A 29 -7.29 -17.05 6.20
CA LEU A 29 -7.61 -17.74 4.94
C LEU A 29 -7.35 -16.70 3.85
N ALA A 30 -6.56 -17.06 2.83
CA ALA A 30 -6.14 -16.21 1.72
C ALA A 30 -7.32 -15.78 0.82
N SER A 31 -8.23 -15.00 1.39
CA SER A 31 -9.29 -14.28 0.71
C SER A 31 -8.76 -12.88 0.47
N ALA A 32 -8.88 -12.40 -0.76
CA ALA A 32 -8.49 -11.05 -1.10
C ALA A 32 -9.16 -10.06 -0.13
N LEU A 33 -8.35 -9.32 0.63
CA LEU A 33 -8.83 -8.25 1.48
C LEU A 33 -9.30 -7.10 0.59
N PRO A 34 -10.47 -6.51 0.85
CA PRO A 34 -10.85 -5.31 0.13
C PRO A 34 -9.85 -4.18 0.44
N GLU A 35 -9.55 -3.38 -0.57
CA GLU A 35 -8.54 -2.30 -0.48
C GLU A 35 -8.84 -1.30 0.63
N GLY A 36 -10.12 -1.08 0.94
CA GLY A 36 -10.54 -0.26 2.07
C GLY A 36 -10.07 -0.82 3.42
N THR A 37 -10.07 -2.15 3.59
CA THR A 37 -9.58 -2.82 4.80
C THR A 37 -8.07 -2.71 4.89
N ILE A 38 -7.33 -3.00 3.81
CA ILE A 38 -5.86 -2.88 3.80
C ILE A 38 -5.44 -1.44 4.16
N LYS A 39 -6.12 -0.45 3.57
CA LYS A 39 -5.88 0.96 3.89
C LYS A 39 -6.19 1.31 5.34
N SER A 40 -7.27 0.76 5.90
CA SER A 40 -7.68 0.99 7.28
C SER A 40 -6.66 0.40 8.26
N GLU A 41 -6.30 -0.87 8.06
CA GLU A 41 -5.30 -1.58 8.88
C GLU A 41 -3.93 -0.86 8.82
N CYS A 42 -3.49 -0.49 7.62
CA CYS A 42 -2.25 0.24 7.44
C CYS A 42 -2.20 1.55 8.23
N LYS A 43 -3.31 2.30 8.20
CA LYS A 43 -3.43 3.55 8.93
C LYS A 43 -3.47 3.33 10.44
N SER A 44 -4.10 2.25 10.90
CA SER A 44 -4.13 1.86 12.32
C SER A 44 -2.74 1.52 12.86
N ALA A 45 -1.87 0.94 12.02
CA ALA A 45 -0.46 0.72 12.32
C ALA A 45 0.40 2.00 12.27
N GLY A 46 -0.18 3.16 11.98
CA GLY A 46 0.57 4.41 11.75
C GLY A 46 1.32 4.45 10.42
N GLY A 47 1.03 3.50 9.52
CA GLY A 47 1.67 3.36 8.23
C GLY A 47 1.11 4.28 7.13
N LYS A 48 1.81 4.28 6.01
CA LYS A 48 1.44 4.94 4.76
C LYS A 48 0.93 3.89 3.78
N TYR A 49 -0.31 4.05 3.36
CA TYR A 49 -0.93 3.20 2.35
C TYR A 49 -0.70 3.76 0.94
N SER A 50 -0.32 2.89 0.01
CA SER A 50 -0.18 3.16 -1.42
C SER A 50 -0.94 2.12 -2.23
N THR A 51 -1.43 2.49 -3.42
CA THR A 51 -2.09 1.56 -4.34
C THR A 51 -1.84 1.97 -5.79
N SER A 52 -1.62 0.99 -6.65
CA SER A 52 -1.34 1.16 -8.08
C SER A 52 -1.96 0.02 -8.88
N VAL A 53 -2.12 0.21 -10.19
CA VAL A 53 -2.55 -0.85 -11.11
C VAL A 53 -1.39 -1.11 -12.07
N GLY A 54 -0.91 -2.34 -12.10
CA GLY A 54 0.21 -2.76 -12.94
C GLY A 54 -0.19 -2.93 -14.41
N PRO A 55 0.80 -3.05 -15.31
CA PRO A 55 0.56 -3.30 -16.74
C PRO A 55 -0.08 -4.66 -17.01
N ASP A 56 -0.05 -5.57 -16.04
CA ASP A 56 -0.73 -6.87 -16.05
C ASP A 56 -2.21 -6.77 -15.63
N GLY A 57 -2.73 -5.56 -15.40
CA GLY A 57 -4.11 -5.29 -15.00
C GLY A 57 -4.40 -5.62 -13.54
N ASN A 58 -3.41 -6.05 -12.77
CA ASN A 58 -3.56 -6.37 -11.36
C ASN A 58 -3.38 -5.11 -10.51
N ARG A 59 -4.15 -5.01 -9.43
CA ARG A 59 -3.98 -3.97 -8.42
C ARG A 59 -2.91 -4.39 -7.43
N TYR A 60 -1.97 -3.51 -7.17
CA TYR A 60 -0.92 -3.66 -6.16
C TYR A 60 -1.15 -2.62 -5.08
N SER A 61 -1.18 -3.06 -3.83
CA SER A 61 -1.34 -2.18 -2.68
C SER A 61 -0.27 -2.45 -1.67
N GLU A 62 0.18 -1.40 -1.01
CA GLU A 62 1.35 -1.43 -0.15
C GLU A 62 1.02 -0.70 1.15
N CYS A 63 1.47 -1.24 2.27
CA CYS A 63 1.46 -0.56 3.56
C CYS A 63 2.87 -0.43 4.10
N SER A 64 3.38 0.79 4.19
CA SER A 64 4.69 1.07 4.79
C SER A 64 4.54 1.59 6.21
N TYR A 65 5.00 0.88 7.22
CA TYR A 65 4.93 1.29 8.62
C TYR A 65 6.29 1.14 9.31
N THR A 66 6.57 2.00 10.29
CA THR A 66 7.80 1.90 11.09
C THR A 66 7.47 1.27 12.43
N ASP A 67 8.19 0.23 12.81
CA ASP A 67 7.99 -0.42 14.10
C ASP A 67 8.62 0.40 15.24
N SER A 68 8.46 -0.08 16.48
CA SER A 68 9.03 0.58 17.67
C SER A 68 10.56 0.57 17.74
N SER A 69 11.22 -0.24 16.91
CA SER A 69 12.68 -0.30 16.77
C SER A 69 13.23 0.66 15.70
N GLY A 70 12.34 1.30 14.93
CA GLY A 70 12.71 2.22 13.85
C GLY A 70 12.92 1.54 12.50
N VAL A 71 12.58 0.25 12.37
CA VAL A 71 12.67 -0.50 11.10
C VAL A 71 11.42 -0.23 10.26
N LEU A 72 11.62 0.00 8.95
CA LEU A 72 10.54 0.24 8.00
C LEU A 72 10.08 -1.09 7.41
N HIS A 73 8.87 -1.49 7.73
CA HIS A 73 8.20 -2.65 7.15
C HIS A 73 7.29 -2.20 6.00
N ILE A 74 7.29 -2.95 4.91
CA ILE A 74 6.45 -2.70 3.72
C ILE A 74 5.68 -3.97 3.37
N ASP A 75 4.41 -4.03 3.77
CA ASP A 75 3.51 -5.11 3.39
C ASP A 75 2.99 -4.90 1.97
N GLN A 76 3.14 -5.90 1.10
CA GLN A 76 2.62 -5.88 -0.25
C GLN A 76 1.39 -6.78 -0.40
N TYR A 77 0.44 -6.31 -1.22
CA TYR A 77 -0.81 -6.97 -1.54
C TYR A 77 -1.04 -6.93 -3.05
N LYS A 78 -1.45 -8.05 -3.65
CA LYS A 78 -1.84 -8.18 -5.06
C LYS A 78 -3.31 -8.57 -5.16
N ASN A 79 -4.13 -7.69 -5.74
CA ASN A 79 -5.58 -7.80 -5.80
C ASN A 79 -6.18 -8.14 -4.42
N GLY A 80 -5.77 -7.40 -3.39
CA GLY A 80 -6.17 -7.66 -2.02
C GLY A 80 -5.49 -8.85 -1.32
N ARG A 81 -4.70 -9.66 -2.02
CA ARG A 81 -4.02 -10.83 -1.42
C ARG A 81 -2.65 -10.42 -0.93
N TYR A 82 -2.37 -10.64 0.35
CA TYR A 82 -1.04 -10.43 0.90
C TYR A 82 0.01 -11.29 0.17
N THR A 83 1.11 -10.67 -0.26
CA THR A 83 2.19 -11.31 -1.00
C THR A 83 3.50 -11.40 -0.21
N GLY A 84 3.67 -10.58 0.83
CA GLY A 84 4.86 -10.56 1.67
C GLY A 84 5.14 -9.19 2.29
N THR A 85 6.10 -9.14 3.21
CA THR A 85 6.63 -7.92 3.84
C THR A 85 8.10 -7.75 3.44
N PHE A 86 8.54 -6.51 3.28
CA PHE A 86 9.93 -6.12 3.03
C PHE A 86 10.40 -5.18 4.15
N ASP A 87 11.63 -5.37 4.62
CA ASP A 87 12.24 -4.62 5.73
C ASP A 87 13.55 -3.90 5.30
#